data_AF-U6LRY1-F1
#
_entry.id   AF-U6LRY1-F1
#
_cell.length_a   1.000
_cell.length_b   1.000
_cell.length_c   1.000
_cell.angle_alpha   90.00
_cell.angle_beta   90.00
_cell.angle_gamma   90.00
#
_symmetry.space_group_name_H-M   'P 1'
#
loop_
_entity.id
_entity.type
_entity.pdbx_description
1 polymer ?
#
loop_
_entity_poly.entity_id
_entity_poly.type
_entity_poly.pdbx_seq_one_letter_code
_entity_poly.pdbx_strand_id
1 'polypeptide(L)'
;MACSIREADAKCLLLYGRSYEGSAALRAAAAAGSEAFAAAVAAAGGSPTAAGAGAAAGTAAAAGAAGDAGAGYGGDGGCLHRGECLLINSDRIKTNKSSNSSSSSSSSSNSSSNSSSTTTSSSSSKSTSGYYTLEELPAAYPWLKEKKLVLKPDVLLKRRGKQGLVLLNAGWDEVYRQLQQQLGCTYSAEGVEGRLSHFLIEPFYPHAAANEYYVAFRTTPQGDEILFHEQGGVEVGEVEEKAKKMMVPVRIPKLQQQQQQQQQQQQQQQPQPAQPAQPAQQLQQQQQQQQQMLQGVMDEEIELDEAELQKLISGVSDEKIAFFLRLFLRCLYSQFCRFHFAFLEINPFIFDNQLNKFIILDAAAKIDRASEFLCPLAWEGLETPNPFGRELTKEELYIR
;
A
#
# COMPACT_ATOMS: atom_id res chain seq x y z
N MET A 1 12.86 -13.96 -6.69
CA MET A 1 13.32 -13.81 -5.28
C MET A 1 12.46 -12.75 -4.63
N ALA A 2 11.82 -13.08 -3.49
CA ALA A 2 10.97 -12.13 -2.79
C ALA A 2 11.78 -11.02 -2.09
N CYS A 3 11.44 -9.75 -2.34
CA CYS A 3 12.03 -8.59 -1.69
C CYS A 3 10.97 -7.79 -0.92
N SER A 4 11.36 -7.23 0.22
CA SER A 4 10.47 -6.36 1.00
C SER A 4 10.29 -5.01 0.31
N ILE A 5 9.10 -4.43 0.44
CA ILE A 5 8.79 -3.05 0.04
C ILE A 5 8.35 -2.24 1.26
N ARG A 6 8.38 -0.92 1.14
CA ARG A 6 7.88 0.01 2.15
C ARG A 6 6.37 -0.16 2.38
N GLU A 7 5.93 0.22 3.57
CA GLU A 7 4.51 0.27 3.91
C GLU A 7 3.75 1.22 2.96
N ALA A 8 4.30 2.41 2.72
CA ALA A 8 3.72 3.37 1.79
C ALA A 8 3.48 2.75 0.40
N ASP A 9 4.52 2.14 -0.18
CA ASP A 9 4.45 1.54 -1.51
C ASP A 9 3.51 0.33 -1.56
N ALA A 10 3.45 -0.48 -0.50
CA ALA A 10 2.48 -1.56 -0.37
C ALA A 10 1.05 -1.04 -0.39
N LYS A 11 0.72 -0.05 0.46
CA LYS A 11 -0.61 0.59 0.46
C LYS A 11 -0.94 1.20 -0.89
N CYS A 12 0.04 1.78 -1.58
CA CYS A 12 -0.16 2.32 -2.92
C CYS A 12 -0.57 1.24 -3.92
N LEU A 13 0.14 0.11 -4.01
CA LEU A 13 -0.25 -0.98 -4.90
C LEU A 13 -1.67 -1.47 -4.58
N LEU A 14 -2.01 -1.64 -3.30
CA LEU A 14 -3.33 -2.10 -2.86
C LEU A 14 -4.47 -1.11 -3.17
N LEU A 15 -4.21 0.20 -3.14
CA LEU A 15 -5.20 1.25 -3.39
C LEU A 15 -5.31 1.67 -4.87
N TYR A 16 -4.19 1.72 -5.60
CA TYR A 16 -4.14 2.07 -7.03
C TYR A 16 -4.47 0.89 -7.96
N GLY A 17 -4.80 -0.27 -7.40
CA GLY A 17 -5.35 -1.45 -8.07
C GLY A 17 -6.75 -1.29 -8.69
N ARG A 18 -7.02 -0.15 -9.34
CA ARG A 18 -8.32 0.20 -9.96
C ARG A 18 -9.55 0.03 -9.05
N SER A 19 -9.41 0.40 -7.77
CA SER A 19 -10.53 0.64 -6.85
C SER A 19 -11.41 -0.59 -6.54
N TYR A 20 -12.24 -0.47 -5.50
CA TYR A 20 -13.45 -1.30 -5.35
C TYR A 20 -14.36 -1.23 -6.58
N GLU A 21 -14.21 -0.19 -7.39
CA GLU A 21 -15.01 0.11 -8.57
C GLU A 21 -14.57 -0.66 -9.84
N GLY A 22 -13.46 -1.41 -9.83
CA GLY A 22 -12.91 -2.04 -11.04
C GLY A 22 -13.82 -3.09 -11.68
N SER A 23 -14.31 -4.04 -10.87
CA SER A 23 -15.20 -5.12 -11.33
C SER A 23 -16.66 -4.69 -11.31
N ALA A 24 -17.37 -4.92 -12.41
CA ALA A 24 -18.81 -4.66 -12.49
C ALA A 24 -19.60 -5.51 -11.47
N ALA A 25 -19.15 -6.73 -11.18
CA ALA A 25 -19.75 -7.60 -10.18
C ALA A 25 -19.53 -7.07 -8.75
N LEU A 26 -18.34 -6.54 -8.43
CA LEU A 26 -18.07 -5.93 -7.12
C LEU A 26 -18.77 -4.58 -6.93
N ARG A 27 -18.91 -3.75 -7.98
CA ARG A 27 -19.77 -2.55 -7.94
C ARG A 27 -21.24 -2.92 -7.72
N ALA A 28 -21.74 -3.92 -8.45
CA ALA A 28 -23.10 -4.42 -8.28
C ALA A 28 -23.29 -4.99 -6.86
N ALA A 29 -22.33 -5.76 -6.33
CA ALA A 29 -22.37 -6.29 -4.98
C ALA A 29 -22.28 -5.20 -3.90
N ALA A 30 -21.49 -4.12 -4.09
CA ALA A 30 -21.43 -3.02 -3.13
C ALA A 30 -22.72 -2.15 -3.16
N ALA A 31 -23.27 -1.89 -4.34
CA ALA A 31 -24.54 -1.17 -4.50
C ALA A 31 -25.72 -1.99 -3.96
N ALA A 32 -25.83 -3.26 -4.39
CA ALA A 32 -26.73 -4.24 -3.81
C ALA A 32 -26.39 -4.53 -2.33
N GLY A 33 -25.19 -4.19 -1.86
CA GLY A 33 -24.86 -4.23 -0.44
C GLY A 33 -25.69 -3.24 0.36
N SER A 34 -26.03 -2.08 -0.21
CA SER A 34 -26.95 -1.13 0.42
C SER A 34 -28.43 -1.53 0.24
N GLU A 35 -28.82 -2.05 -0.93
CA GLU A 35 -30.21 -2.45 -1.21
C GLU A 35 -30.59 -3.79 -0.55
N ALA A 36 -29.69 -4.77 -0.54
CA ALA A 36 -29.87 -6.06 0.14
C ALA A 36 -29.69 -5.93 1.66
N PHE A 37 -28.89 -4.98 2.16
CA PHE A 37 -28.92 -4.61 3.58
C PHE A 37 -30.27 -3.96 3.94
N ALA A 38 -30.77 -3.04 3.12
CA ALA A 38 -32.12 -2.48 3.32
C ALA A 38 -33.20 -3.58 3.27
N ALA A 39 -33.08 -4.56 2.36
CA ALA A 39 -33.98 -5.71 2.28
C ALA A 39 -33.84 -6.68 3.47
N ALA A 40 -32.63 -6.93 3.96
CA ALA A 40 -32.37 -7.78 5.12
C ALA A 40 -32.89 -7.14 6.42
N VAL A 41 -32.64 -5.84 6.61
CA VAL A 41 -33.18 -5.05 7.74
C VAL A 41 -34.72 -4.99 7.68
N ALA A 42 -35.31 -4.84 6.49
CA ALA A 42 -36.75 -4.91 6.30
C ALA A 42 -37.33 -6.32 6.58
N ALA A 43 -36.62 -7.38 6.18
CA ALA A 43 -37.01 -8.77 6.44
C ALA A 43 -36.87 -9.18 7.92
N ALA A 44 -35.95 -8.55 8.66
CA ALA A 44 -35.71 -8.81 10.08
C ALA A 44 -36.71 -8.11 11.04
N GLY A 45 -37.67 -7.34 10.52
CA GLY A 45 -38.76 -6.76 11.31
C GLY A 45 -38.38 -5.64 12.30
N GLY A 46 -37.15 -5.11 12.21
CA GLY A 46 -36.64 -4.06 13.09
C GLY A 46 -37.18 -2.67 12.74
N SER A 47 -38.26 -2.25 13.40
CA SER A 47 -38.74 -0.86 13.30
C SER A 47 -37.80 0.10 14.07
N PRO A 48 -37.35 1.22 13.49
CA PRO A 48 -36.46 2.17 14.17
C PRO A 48 -37.24 3.04 15.15
N THR A 49 -37.35 2.60 16.41
CA THR A 49 -37.89 3.44 17.49
C THR A 49 -36.84 4.43 17.99
N ALA A 50 -37.21 5.71 18.00
CA ALA A 50 -36.30 6.80 18.36
C ALA A 50 -36.09 6.95 19.87
N ALA A 51 -34.83 6.82 20.32
CA ALA A 51 -34.28 7.41 21.53
C ALA A 51 -32.73 7.37 21.45
N GLY A 52 -31.97 8.40 21.79
CA GLY A 52 -32.34 9.74 22.26
C GLY A 52 -31.35 10.80 21.77
N ALA A 53 -31.81 12.06 21.72
CA ALA A 53 -31.01 13.18 21.26
C ALA A 53 -30.04 13.70 22.35
N GLY A 54 -28.76 13.82 22.01
CA GLY A 54 -27.75 14.53 22.80
C GLY A 54 -26.86 15.32 21.84
N ALA A 55 -27.05 16.64 21.78
CA ALA A 55 -26.52 17.46 20.70
C ALA A 55 -25.04 17.83 20.90
N ALA A 56 -24.24 17.65 19.83
CA ALA A 56 -23.02 18.41 19.58
C ALA A 56 -23.01 18.80 18.10
N ALA A 57 -23.42 20.03 17.79
CA ALA A 57 -23.53 20.52 16.42
C ALA A 57 -22.14 20.87 15.87
N GLY A 58 -21.59 20.00 15.01
CA GLY A 58 -20.48 20.29 14.12
C GLY A 58 -20.95 20.14 12.67
N THR A 59 -20.86 21.21 11.88
CA THR A 59 -21.33 21.23 10.49
C THR A 59 -20.49 20.29 9.62
N ALA A 60 -21.05 19.13 9.27
CA ALA A 60 -20.46 18.23 8.29
C ALA A 60 -20.54 18.85 6.88
N ALA A 61 -19.44 19.45 6.43
CA ALA A 61 -19.29 19.84 5.03
C ALA A 61 -19.13 18.58 4.19
N ALA A 62 -20.02 18.37 3.22
CA ALA A 62 -19.90 17.30 2.25
C ALA A 62 -18.68 17.58 1.35
N ALA A 63 -17.57 16.90 1.61
CA ALA A 63 -16.42 16.88 0.72
C ALA A 63 -16.81 16.14 -0.57
N GLY A 64 -17.10 16.90 -1.62
CA GLY A 64 -17.47 16.35 -2.92
C GLY A 64 -16.34 15.51 -3.53
N ALA A 65 -16.72 14.44 -4.22
CA ALA A 65 -15.77 13.59 -4.94
C ALA A 65 -15.04 14.40 -6.03
N ALA A 66 -13.78 14.77 -5.76
CA ALA A 66 -12.85 15.23 -6.78
C ALA A 66 -12.37 13.99 -7.56
N GLY A 67 -12.61 13.97 -8.87
CA GLY A 67 -12.17 12.87 -9.72
C GLY A 67 -10.64 12.79 -9.78
N ASP A 68 -10.07 11.62 -9.49
CA ASP A 68 -8.63 11.39 -9.53
C ASP A 68 -8.13 11.36 -10.98
N ALA A 69 -7.63 12.51 -11.44
CA ALA A 69 -7.14 12.71 -12.78
C ALA A 69 -5.67 12.28 -12.91
N GLY A 70 -5.46 10.97 -13.10
CA GLY A 70 -4.19 10.42 -13.56
C GLY A 70 -3.12 10.31 -12.48
N ALA A 71 -2.92 9.09 -12.00
CA ALA A 71 -1.74 8.69 -11.24
C ALA A 71 -0.48 8.75 -12.12
N GLY A 72 0.04 9.94 -12.37
CA GLY A 72 1.37 10.14 -12.92
C GLY A 72 2.40 9.76 -11.87
N TYR A 73 3.35 8.91 -12.23
CA TYR A 73 4.59 8.68 -11.48
C TYR A 73 5.53 9.89 -11.60
N GLY A 74 5.02 11.06 -11.20
CA GLY A 74 5.74 12.33 -11.19
C GLY A 74 6.70 12.39 -10.02
N GLY A 75 7.91 11.89 -10.21
CA GLY A 75 9.00 12.05 -9.26
C GLY A 75 9.47 13.49 -9.17
N ASP A 76 8.86 14.27 -8.27
CA ASP A 76 9.26 15.66 -7.98
C ASP A 76 9.04 15.92 -6.47
N GLY A 77 10.00 16.54 -5.77
CA GLY A 77 9.72 17.07 -4.42
C GLY A 77 10.17 16.28 -3.19
N GLY A 78 10.87 15.15 -3.30
CA GLY A 78 11.44 14.44 -2.14
C GLY A 78 10.45 13.79 -1.17
N CYS A 79 9.15 13.91 -1.47
CA CYS A 79 8.04 13.31 -0.74
C CYS A 79 7.16 12.58 -1.75
N LEU A 80 6.67 11.39 -1.41
CA LEU A 80 5.72 10.67 -2.26
C LEU A 80 4.31 10.81 -1.66
N HIS A 81 3.38 11.40 -2.40
CA HIS A 81 2.00 11.62 -2.00
C HIS A 81 1.05 10.74 -2.79
N ARG A 82 0.23 9.94 -2.10
CA ARG A 82 -0.55 8.85 -2.68
C ARG A 82 -1.90 8.76 -1.93
N GLY A 83 -2.84 9.64 -2.27
CA GLY A 83 -3.99 9.93 -1.41
C GLY A 83 -3.55 10.59 -0.09
N GLU A 84 -4.33 10.46 0.99
CA GLU A 84 -3.94 11.00 2.32
C GLU A 84 -2.86 10.12 2.99
N CYS A 85 -1.73 9.96 2.32
CA CYS A 85 -0.57 9.20 2.75
C CYS A 85 0.66 9.92 2.17
N LEU A 86 1.60 10.32 3.03
CA LEU A 86 2.76 11.12 2.66
C LEU A 86 4.04 10.49 3.20
N LEU A 87 4.84 9.93 2.31
CA LEU A 87 6.17 9.39 2.63
C LEU A 87 7.21 10.51 2.50
N ILE A 88 7.97 10.73 3.58
CA ILE A 88 9.07 11.69 3.70
C ILE A 88 10.41 10.95 3.63
N ASN A 89 11.36 11.48 2.86
CA ASN A 89 12.75 11.01 2.82
C ASN A 89 13.73 12.09 3.33
N SER A 90 14.54 11.73 4.33
CA SER A 90 15.54 12.57 4.99
C SER A 90 16.64 13.14 4.08
N ASP A 91 16.91 12.49 2.95
CA ASP A 91 17.96 12.88 2.01
C ASP A 91 17.43 13.81 0.91
N ARG A 92 16.11 13.98 0.83
CA ARG A 92 15.42 14.81 -0.16
C ARG A 92 14.61 15.96 0.44
N ILE A 93 14.38 15.97 1.76
CA ILE A 93 13.87 17.14 2.49
C ILE A 93 15.02 17.95 3.07
N LYS A 94 15.04 19.25 2.78
CA LYS A 94 15.94 20.20 3.45
C LYS A 94 15.41 20.44 4.87
N THR A 95 16.21 20.07 5.87
CA THR A 95 15.97 20.44 7.27
C THR A 95 16.91 21.57 7.67
N ASN A 96 16.45 22.49 8.52
CA ASN A 96 17.26 23.58 9.06
C ASN A 96 18.31 23.13 10.10
N LYS A 97 18.70 21.84 10.12
CA LYS A 97 19.80 21.32 10.97
C LYS A 97 21.13 21.85 10.44
N SER A 98 21.60 22.95 11.04
CA SER A 98 22.92 23.52 10.80
C SER A 98 24.01 22.46 10.96
N SER A 99 24.73 22.17 9.88
CA SER A 99 25.84 21.22 9.85
C SER A 99 27.08 21.81 10.54
N ASN A 100 27.11 21.79 11.87
CA ASN A 100 28.35 21.96 12.65
C ASN A 100 29.18 20.66 12.61
N SER A 101 29.67 20.33 11.41
CA SER A 101 30.75 19.37 11.21
C SER A 101 32.01 20.14 10.83
N SER A 102 32.92 20.30 11.80
CA SER A 102 34.15 21.06 11.65
C SER A 102 35.12 20.42 10.65
N SER A 103 35.35 21.08 9.52
CA SER A 103 36.53 20.86 8.67
C SER A 103 37.40 22.13 8.66
N SER A 104 38.63 21.99 9.16
CA SER A 104 39.58 23.09 9.30
C SER A 104 40.36 23.34 8.01
N SER A 105 40.27 24.56 7.45
CA SER A 105 41.26 25.08 6.51
C SER A 105 41.35 26.62 6.54
N SER A 106 42.52 27.11 6.96
CA SER A 106 43.08 28.40 6.54
C SER A 106 43.28 28.44 5.00
N SER A 107 43.23 29.55 4.26
CA SER A 107 42.91 30.98 4.47
C SER A 107 42.76 31.63 3.05
N SER A 108 42.63 32.93 2.74
CA SER A 108 42.91 34.20 3.43
C SER A 108 42.04 35.36 2.88
N SER A 109 41.95 36.45 3.66
CA SER A 109 41.80 37.87 3.27
C SER A 109 41.14 38.27 1.92
N ASN A 110 40.03 39.02 2.00
CA ASN A 110 40.08 40.48 1.72
C ASN A 110 38.89 41.26 2.32
N SER A 111 39.07 42.56 2.51
CA SER A 111 38.16 43.45 3.27
C SER A 111 37.51 44.53 2.41
N SER A 112 36.26 44.92 2.72
CA SER A 112 35.83 46.31 3.04
C SER A 112 34.30 46.54 2.91
N SER A 113 33.78 47.39 3.81
CA SER A 113 32.54 48.21 3.83
C SER A 113 31.71 48.35 2.52
N ASN A 114 30.39 48.61 2.54
CA ASN A 114 29.66 49.45 3.51
C ASN A 114 28.14 49.17 3.60
N SER A 115 27.48 49.78 4.58
CA SER A 115 26.06 49.67 4.96
C SER A 115 25.01 50.22 3.98
N SER A 116 23.80 49.63 3.97
CA SER A 116 22.52 50.38 3.99
C SER A 116 21.30 49.46 4.25
N SER A 117 20.27 50.04 4.87
CA SER A 117 19.00 49.38 5.23
C SER A 117 17.89 49.65 4.21
N THR A 118 17.17 48.61 3.76
CA THR A 118 15.87 48.78 3.08
C THR A 118 14.91 47.65 3.46
N THR A 119 13.75 48.03 3.98
CA THR A 119 12.58 47.16 4.20
C THR A 119 11.78 46.98 2.91
N THR A 120 11.63 45.74 2.42
CA THR A 120 10.67 45.41 1.35
C THR A 120 10.10 44.00 1.48
N SER A 121 8.79 43.94 1.75
CA SER A 121 7.81 42.95 1.27
C SER A 121 8.27 41.52 0.96
N SER A 122 7.84 40.57 1.79
CA SER A 122 7.91 39.13 1.54
C SER A 122 7.01 38.70 0.37
N SER A 123 7.56 38.64 -0.83
CA SER A 123 6.95 37.99 -1.99
C SER A 123 7.25 36.49 -1.98
N SER A 124 6.22 35.66 -2.17
CA SER A 124 6.31 34.19 -2.11
C SER A 124 7.18 33.62 -3.23
N SER A 125 8.48 33.42 -2.95
CA SER A 125 9.41 32.76 -3.86
C SER A 125 9.11 31.26 -3.91
N LYS A 126 8.51 30.77 -5.01
CA LYS A 126 8.48 29.33 -5.30
C LYS A 126 9.91 28.80 -5.38
N SER A 127 10.21 27.78 -4.58
CA SER A 127 11.48 27.05 -4.61
C SER A 127 11.72 26.47 -6.01
N THR A 128 12.71 26.98 -6.74
CA THR A 128 13.15 26.47 -8.06
C THR A 128 13.82 25.09 -7.99
N SER A 129 13.72 24.42 -6.84
CA SER A 129 14.57 23.27 -6.48
C SER A 129 13.91 21.91 -6.67
N GLY A 130 12.59 21.82 -6.90
CA GLY A 130 11.90 20.51 -6.97
C GLY A 130 12.02 19.70 -5.67
N TYR A 131 12.08 20.36 -4.51
CA TYR A 131 12.14 19.74 -3.17
C TYR A 131 11.43 20.64 -2.16
N TYR A 132 10.64 20.03 -1.26
CA TYR A 132 10.01 20.72 -0.13
C TYR A 132 10.93 20.78 1.10
N THR A 133 10.85 21.85 1.88
CA THR A 133 11.27 21.85 3.28
C THR A 133 10.13 21.34 4.18
N LEU A 134 10.42 20.96 5.44
CA LEU A 134 9.38 20.53 6.38
C LEU A 134 8.31 21.62 6.60
N GLU A 135 8.72 22.89 6.58
CA GLU A 135 7.86 24.06 6.78
C GLU A 135 6.90 24.30 5.60
N GLU A 136 7.27 23.88 4.39
CA GLU A 136 6.46 24.01 3.18
C GLU A 136 5.37 22.92 3.05
N LEU A 137 5.55 21.76 3.71
CA LEU A 137 4.65 20.61 3.57
C LEU A 137 3.16 20.93 3.82
N PRO A 138 2.75 21.69 4.85
CA PRO A 138 1.33 22.00 5.06
C PRO A 138 0.73 22.97 4.03
N ALA A 139 1.55 23.66 3.23
CA ALA A 139 1.07 24.48 2.12
C ALA A 139 0.86 23.62 0.86
N ALA A 140 1.69 22.59 0.66
CA ALA A 140 1.51 21.60 -0.40
C ALA A 140 0.38 20.59 -0.09
N TYR A 141 0.21 20.24 1.19
CA TYR A 141 -0.73 19.22 1.67
C TYR A 141 -1.58 19.77 2.84
N PRO A 142 -2.65 20.56 2.57
CA PRO A 142 -3.44 21.25 3.59
C PRO A 142 -4.04 20.33 4.67
N TRP A 143 -4.40 19.10 4.30
CA TRP A 143 -4.98 18.08 5.20
C TRP A 143 -4.10 17.79 6.44
N LEU A 144 -2.79 18.04 6.35
CA LEU A 144 -1.85 17.94 7.48
C LEU A 144 -2.22 18.86 8.66
N LYS A 145 -2.90 19.98 8.42
CA LYS A 145 -3.37 20.92 9.46
C LYS A 145 -4.84 20.73 9.84
N GLU A 146 -5.62 20.11 8.96
CA GLU A 146 -7.06 19.91 9.15
C GLU A 146 -7.37 18.65 9.96
N LYS A 147 -6.53 17.61 9.85
CA LYS A 147 -6.75 16.29 10.44
C LYS A 147 -5.80 16.02 11.60
N LYS A 148 -6.22 15.12 12.49
CA LYS A 148 -5.30 14.44 13.40
C LYS A 148 -4.47 13.44 12.60
N LEU A 149 -3.22 13.25 13.02
CA LEU A 149 -2.19 12.54 12.26
C LEU A 149 -1.59 11.35 13.03
N VAL A 150 -1.07 10.41 12.25
CA VAL A 150 -0.12 9.38 12.64
C VAL A 150 1.22 9.68 11.97
N LEU A 151 2.32 9.52 12.71
CA LEU A 151 3.69 9.56 12.18
C LEU A 151 4.43 8.29 12.62
N LYS A 152 5.09 7.60 11.69
CA LYS A 152 5.86 6.38 11.95
C LYS A 152 7.04 6.21 10.99
N PRO A 153 8.17 5.62 11.40
CA PRO A 153 9.23 5.23 10.47
C PRO A 153 8.77 4.16 9.47
N ASP A 154 9.20 4.30 8.20
CA ASP A 154 8.94 3.34 7.11
C ASP A 154 10.28 2.83 6.54
N VAL A 155 11.03 2.15 7.42
CA VAL A 155 12.41 1.67 7.19
C VAL A 155 12.55 0.15 7.43
N LEU A 156 11.48 -0.61 7.18
CA LEU A 156 11.35 -2.05 7.46
C LEU A 156 11.58 -2.47 8.93
N LEU A 157 11.48 -1.53 9.88
CA LEU A 157 11.59 -1.82 11.31
C LEU A 157 10.27 -2.39 11.84
N LYS A 158 10.31 -3.58 12.46
CA LYS A 158 9.13 -4.22 13.08
C LYS A 158 8.81 -3.65 14.46
N ARG A 159 7.59 -3.89 14.96
CA ARG A 159 7.15 -3.60 16.34
C ARG A 159 7.27 -2.12 16.77
N ARG A 160 7.23 -1.19 15.81
CA ARG A 160 7.39 0.28 15.98
C ARG A 160 6.58 0.88 17.14
N GLY A 161 5.33 0.46 17.30
CA GLY A 161 4.46 0.93 18.39
C GLY A 161 5.00 0.58 19.79
N LYS A 162 5.46 -0.67 19.98
CA LYS A 162 6.05 -1.12 21.26
C LYS A 162 7.42 -0.49 21.56
N GLN A 163 8.04 0.13 20.56
CA GLN A 163 9.29 0.88 20.68
C GLN A 163 9.07 2.40 20.87
N GLY A 164 7.81 2.87 20.94
CA GLY A 164 7.50 4.30 21.07
C GLY A 164 7.80 5.14 19.82
N LEU A 165 7.99 4.49 18.66
CA LEU A 165 8.32 5.16 17.38
C LEU A 165 7.08 5.59 16.59
N VAL A 166 5.87 5.31 17.07
CA VAL A 166 4.62 5.69 16.43
C VAL A 166 3.97 6.81 17.24
N LEU A 167 3.84 7.98 16.64
CA LEU A 167 3.07 9.08 17.18
C LEU A 167 1.63 8.96 16.69
N LEU A 168 0.66 8.99 17.60
CA LEU A 168 -0.77 8.84 17.32
C LEU A 168 -1.54 10.09 17.76
N ASN A 169 -2.67 10.37 17.09
CA ASN A 169 -3.59 11.47 17.43
C ASN A 169 -2.92 12.86 17.52
N ALA A 170 -1.88 13.09 16.73
CA ALA A 170 -1.08 14.31 16.76
C ALA A 170 -1.64 15.42 15.87
N GLY A 171 -1.38 16.68 16.22
CA GLY A 171 -1.45 17.79 15.27
C GLY A 171 -0.14 17.96 14.49
N TRP A 172 -0.17 18.78 13.44
CA TRP A 172 1.02 19.08 12.63
C TRP A 172 2.24 19.50 13.46
N ASP A 173 2.06 20.38 14.44
CA ASP A 173 3.18 20.93 15.24
C ASP A 173 3.86 19.89 16.14
N GLU A 174 3.19 18.78 16.43
CA GLU A 174 3.77 17.62 17.14
C GLU A 174 4.56 16.74 16.15
N VAL A 175 3.95 16.41 15.00
CA VAL A 175 4.60 15.68 13.89
C VAL A 175 5.87 16.38 13.41
N TYR A 176 5.81 17.69 13.18
CA TYR A 176 6.93 18.52 12.74
C TYR A 176 8.08 18.50 13.75
N ARG A 177 7.80 18.67 15.06
CA ARG A 177 8.84 18.61 16.10
C ARG A 177 9.49 17.22 16.19
N GLN A 178 8.71 16.14 16.06
CA GLN A 178 9.26 14.79 16.08
C GLN A 178 10.11 14.50 14.83
N LEU A 179 9.69 14.95 13.65
CA LEU A 179 10.50 14.88 12.42
C LEU A 179 11.81 15.65 12.58
N GLN A 180 11.80 16.88 13.09
CA GLN A 180 13.03 17.64 13.34
C GLN A 180 13.99 16.89 14.27
N GLN A 181 13.48 16.16 15.27
CA GLN A 181 14.30 15.37 16.19
C GLN A 181 14.85 14.10 15.52
N GLN A 182 13.97 13.27 14.95
CA GLN A 182 14.28 11.89 14.56
C GLN A 182 14.67 11.70 13.08
N LEU A 183 14.23 12.58 12.17
CA LEU A 183 14.47 12.40 10.72
C LEU A 183 15.96 12.43 10.40
N GLY A 184 16.43 11.36 9.75
CA GLY A 184 17.82 11.18 9.36
C GLY A 184 18.78 10.84 10.51
N CYS A 185 18.29 10.65 11.73
CA CYS A 185 19.11 10.24 12.88
C CYS A 185 19.26 8.71 12.96
N THR A 186 20.33 8.27 13.61
CA THR A 186 20.59 6.85 13.89
C THR A 186 19.78 6.37 15.09
N TYR A 187 19.30 5.12 15.02
CA TYR A 187 18.50 4.45 16.04
C TYR A 187 18.95 2.99 16.18
N SER A 188 18.94 2.47 17.40
CA SER A 188 19.32 1.08 17.69
C SER A 188 18.11 0.28 18.18
N ALA A 189 17.85 -0.86 17.53
CA ALA A 189 16.73 -1.75 17.80
C ALA A 189 17.22 -3.21 17.81
N GLU A 190 16.95 -3.96 18.87
CA GLU A 190 17.27 -5.41 18.95
C GLU A 190 18.74 -5.75 18.61
N GLY A 191 19.68 -4.84 18.89
CA GLY A 191 21.12 -5.00 18.59
C GLY A 191 21.55 -4.56 17.19
N VAL A 192 20.62 -4.11 16.35
CA VAL A 192 20.87 -3.57 15.02
C VAL A 192 20.78 -2.04 15.05
N GLU A 193 21.80 -1.36 14.53
CA GLU A 193 21.85 0.10 14.43
C GLU A 193 21.57 0.54 12.99
N GLY A 194 20.71 1.53 12.78
CA GLY A 194 20.32 2.01 11.45
C GLY A 194 19.70 3.40 11.45
N ARG A 195 19.66 4.04 10.28
CA ARG A 195 19.18 5.41 10.12
C ARG A 195 17.67 5.47 9.89
N LEU A 196 16.97 6.35 10.62
CA LEU A 196 15.56 6.67 10.41
C LEU A 196 15.40 7.62 9.21
N SER A 197 15.68 7.10 8.01
CA SER A 197 15.72 7.88 6.78
C SER A 197 14.34 8.17 6.18
N HIS A 198 13.35 7.34 6.47
CA HIS A 198 12.00 7.45 5.90
C HIS A 198 10.92 7.46 6.99
N PHE A 199 9.95 8.35 6.84
CA PHE A 199 8.78 8.46 7.72
C PHE A 199 7.50 8.57 6.91
N LEU A 200 6.44 7.92 7.38
CA LEU A 200 5.11 7.95 6.80
C LEU A 200 4.17 8.79 7.68
N ILE A 201 3.47 9.73 7.07
CA ILE A 201 2.39 10.52 7.69
C ILE A 201 1.06 10.12 7.08
N GLU A 202 0.07 9.84 7.93
CA GLU A 202 -1.29 9.44 7.54
C GLU A 202 -2.32 10.08 8.49
N PRO A 203 -3.60 10.22 8.10
CA PRO A 203 -4.67 10.56 9.03
C PRO A 203 -4.78 9.57 10.19
N PHE A 204 -5.03 10.10 11.38
CA PHE A 204 -5.45 9.32 12.52
C PHE A 204 -6.95 9.06 12.44
N TYR A 205 -7.34 7.79 12.47
CA TYR A 205 -8.72 7.34 12.53
C TYR A 205 -9.05 6.95 13.99
N PRO A 206 -9.90 7.69 14.72
CA PRO A 206 -10.30 7.28 16.06
C PRO A 206 -11.17 6.01 16.01
N HIS A 207 -10.75 4.96 16.70
CA HIS A 207 -11.48 3.69 16.78
C HIS A 207 -11.22 2.98 18.12
N ALA A 208 -12.06 2.00 18.45
CA ALA A 208 -11.81 1.07 19.55
C ALA A 208 -11.03 -0.15 19.05
N ALA A 209 -10.20 -0.76 19.91
CA ALA A 209 -9.43 -1.97 19.56
C ALA A 209 -10.30 -3.16 19.08
N ALA A 210 -11.57 -3.22 19.49
CA ALA A 210 -12.54 -4.21 18.99
C ALA A 210 -12.93 -4.02 17.49
N ASN A 211 -12.50 -2.93 16.86
CA ASN A 211 -12.65 -2.65 15.42
C ASN A 211 -11.33 -2.85 14.65
N GLU A 212 -10.27 -3.33 15.31
CA GLU A 212 -9.01 -3.71 14.65
C GLU A 212 -9.09 -5.17 14.18
N TYR A 213 -8.76 -5.40 12.91
CA TYR A 213 -8.75 -6.71 12.26
C TYR A 213 -7.35 -7.07 11.77
N TYR A 214 -7.09 -8.37 11.61
CA TYR A 214 -5.83 -8.91 11.08
C TYR A 214 -6.07 -9.74 9.82
N VAL A 215 -5.23 -9.53 8.80
CA VAL A 215 -5.17 -10.40 7.62
C VAL A 215 -3.71 -10.56 7.16
N ALA A 216 -3.34 -11.76 6.72
CA ALA A 216 -2.11 -11.98 5.99
C ALA A 216 -2.28 -13.00 4.86
N PHE A 217 -1.58 -12.77 3.75
CA PHE A 217 -1.47 -13.67 2.61
C PHE A 217 -0.01 -14.08 2.44
N ARG A 218 0.26 -15.35 2.18
CA ARG A 218 1.62 -15.83 1.87
C ARG A 218 1.62 -16.94 0.83
N THR A 219 2.48 -16.81 -0.17
CA THR A 219 2.66 -17.85 -1.19
C THR A 219 3.47 -19.01 -0.62
N THR A 220 2.96 -20.22 -0.83
CA THR A 220 3.57 -21.51 -0.45
C THR A 220 3.70 -22.40 -1.70
N PRO A 221 4.48 -23.50 -1.66
CA PRO A 221 4.55 -24.43 -2.79
C PRO A 221 3.21 -25.07 -3.19
N GLN A 222 2.22 -25.08 -2.29
CA GLN A 222 0.89 -25.66 -2.51
C GLN A 222 -0.13 -24.64 -3.06
N GLY A 223 0.14 -23.35 -2.92
CA GLY A 223 -0.81 -22.27 -3.19
C GLY A 223 -0.61 -21.09 -2.24
N ASP A 224 -1.54 -20.14 -2.23
CA ASP A 224 -1.50 -19.01 -1.30
C ASP A 224 -2.29 -19.34 -0.03
N GLU A 225 -1.66 -19.19 1.14
CA GLU A 225 -2.35 -19.29 2.42
C GLU A 225 -2.88 -17.91 2.84
N ILE A 226 -4.16 -17.84 3.13
CA ILE A 226 -4.87 -16.66 3.62
C ILE A 226 -5.20 -16.86 5.10
N LEU A 227 -4.68 -15.96 5.95
CA LEU A 227 -4.89 -15.92 7.39
C LEU A 227 -5.79 -14.74 7.75
N PHE A 228 -6.73 -14.93 8.68
CA PHE A 228 -7.59 -13.87 9.21
C PHE A 228 -7.83 -14.04 10.71
N HIS A 229 -7.92 -12.94 11.45
CA HIS A 229 -8.37 -12.93 12.84
C HIS A 229 -9.25 -11.70 13.12
N GLU A 230 -10.39 -11.92 13.80
CA GLU A 230 -11.37 -10.89 14.17
C GLU A 230 -10.86 -9.84 15.19
N GLN A 231 -9.65 -10.04 15.73
CA GLN A 231 -8.94 -9.07 16.56
C GLN A 231 -7.53 -8.88 15.96
N GLY A 232 -7.20 -7.66 15.55
CA GLY A 232 -5.87 -7.22 15.13
C GLY A 232 -5.24 -6.26 16.13
N GLY A 233 -4.16 -5.60 15.71
CA GLY A 233 -3.46 -4.61 16.51
C GLY A 233 -2.33 -5.19 17.36
N VAL A 234 -1.63 -4.31 18.07
CA VAL A 234 -0.37 -4.63 18.79
C VAL A 234 -0.55 -5.51 20.03
N GLU A 235 -1.77 -5.58 20.57
CA GLU A 235 -2.09 -6.28 21.82
C GLU A 235 -2.47 -7.76 21.65
N VAL A 236 -2.70 -8.22 20.42
CA VAL A 236 -3.11 -9.62 20.15
C VAL A 236 -1.97 -10.62 20.38
N GLY A 237 -0.72 -10.15 20.36
CA GLY A 237 0.46 -11.00 20.47
C GLY A 237 0.77 -11.74 19.17
N GLU A 238 1.06 -13.04 19.25
CA GLU A 238 1.34 -13.88 18.09
C GLU A 238 0.03 -14.25 17.36
N VAL A 239 -0.50 -13.29 16.60
CA VAL A 239 -1.81 -13.38 15.93
C VAL A 239 -1.87 -14.48 14.86
N GLU A 240 -0.75 -14.80 14.19
CA GLU A 240 -0.66 -15.90 13.20
C GLU A 240 -1.00 -17.30 13.75
N GLU A 241 -0.80 -17.52 15.06
CA GLU A 241 -1.13 -18.77 15.73
C GLU A 241 -2.63 -18.90 16.03
N LYS A 242 -3.30 -17.76 16.21
CA LYS A 242 -4.73 -17.66 16.53
C LYS A 242 -5.59 -17.55 15.27
N ALA A 243 -5.03 -17.03 14.18
CA ALA A 243 -5.73 -16.75 12.94
C ALA A 243 -6.31 -18.01 12.29
N LYS A 244 -7.56 -17.90 11.81
CA LYS A 244 -8.21 -18.87 10.92
C LYS A 244 -7.47 -18.85 9.58
N LYS A 245 -7.42 -19.99 8.89
CA LYS A 245 -6.63 -20.17 7.66
C LYS A 245 -7.46 -20.79 6.54
N MET A 246 -7.24 -20.30 5.33
CA MET A 246 -7.74 -20.79 4.04
C MET A 246 -6.53 -21.05 3.14
N MET A 247 -6.59 -22.07 2.28
CA MET A 247 -5.57 -22.35 1.27
C MET A 247 -6.18 -22.19 -0.11
N VAL A 248 -5.67 -21.25 -0.91
CA VAL A 248 -6.02 -21.11 -2.33
C VAL A 248 -5.00 -21.91 -3.14
N PRO A 249 -5.34 -23.12 -3.63
CA PRO A 249 -4.36 -24.01 -4.25
C PRO A 249 -3.87 -23.48 -5.60
N VAL A 250 -2.64 -23.84 -6.00
CA VAL A 250 -2.12 -23.55 -7.35
C VAL A 250 -3.09 -24.08 -8.41
N ARG A 251 -3.45 -23.23 -9.39
CA ARG A 251 -4.34 -23.55 -10.52
C ARG A 251 -3.71 -24.52 -11.54
N ILE A 252 -3.48 -25.76 -11.13
CA ILE A 252 -2.94 -26.85 -11.96
C ILE A 252 -3.92 -27.32 -13.08
N PRO A 253 -5.25 -27.49 -12.84
CA PRO A 253 -6.11 -28.20 -13.79
C PRO A 253 -6.25 -27.58 -15.18
N LYS A 254 -6.42 -26.25 -15.29
CA LYS A 254 -6.61 -25.57 -16.58
C LYS A 254 -5.34 -25.59 -17.45
N LEU A 255 -4.17 -25.38 -16.84
CA LEU A 255 -2.88 -25.48 -17.54
C LEU A 255 -2.61 -26.90 -18.05
N GLN A 256 -2.91 -27.92 -17.24
CA GLN A 256 -2.79 -29.32 -17.68
C GLN A 256 -3.79 -29.67 -18.79
N GLN A 257 -5.04 -29.21 -18.71
CA GLN A 257 -6.02 -29.41 -19.78
C GLN A 257 -5.62 -28.70 -21.08
N GLN A 258 -5.12 -27.46 -21.02
CA GLN A 258 -4.61 -26.75 -22.21
C GLN A 258 -3.39 -27.46 -22.83
N GLN A 259 -2.44 -27.93 -22.01
CA GLN A 259 -1.29 -28.72 -22.50
C GLN A 259 -1.73 -30.05 -23.15
N GLN A 260 -2.70 -30.76 -22.55
CA GLN A 260 -3.25 -31.99 -23.13
C GLN A 260 -4.02 -31.73 -24.42
N GLN A 261 -4.82 -30.66 -24.49
CA GLN A 261 -5.51 -30.25 -25.73
C GLN A 261 -4.51 -29.87 -26.84
N GLN A 262 -3.41 -29.19 -26.51
CA GLN A 262 -2.34 -28.89 -27.48
C GLN A 262 -1.64 -30.15 -27.98
N GLN A 263 -1.32 -31.10 -27.11
CA GLN A 263 -0.74 -32.38 -27.53
C GLN A 263 -1.70 -33.16 -28.44
N GLN A 264 -3.00 -33.15 -28.15
CA GLN A 264 -4.02 -33.78 -29.01
C GLN A 264 -4.16 -33.06 -30.36
N GLN A 265 -4.15 -31.72 -30.39
CA GLN A 265 -4.18 -30.95 -31.65
C GLN A 265 -2.93 -31.18 -32.51
N GLN A 266 -1.74 -31.25 -31.90
CA GLN A 266 -0.50 -31.58 -32.61
C GLN A 266 -0.51 -33.01 -33.17
N GLN A 267 -1.11 -33.97 -32.46
CA GLN A 267 -1.27 -35.35 -32.95
C GLN A 267 -2.35 -35.50 -34.05
N GLN A 268 -3.34 -34.60 -34.09
CA GLN A 268 -4.38 -34.59 -35.13
C GLN A 268 -3.96 -33.86 -36.42
N GLN A 269 -2.90 -33.03 -36.37
CA GLN A 269 -2.28 -32.48 -37.58
C GLN A 269 -1.44 -33.56 -38.28
N GLN A 270 -2.08 -34.35 -39.15
CA GLN A 270 -1.35 -35.14 -40.13
C GLN A 270 -0.45 -34.22 -40.99
N PRO A 271 0.78 -34.65 -41.34
CA PRO A 271 1.64 -33.86 -42.21
C PRO A 271 1.02 -33.75 -43.60
N GLN A 272 0.44 -32.58 -43.91
CA GLN A 272 0.11 -32.24 -45.30
C GLN A 272 1.41 -32.16 -46.11
N PRO A 273 1.41 -32.57 -47.39
CA PRO A 273 2.60 -32.47 -48.24
C PRO A 273 3.07 -31.02 -48.31
N ALA A 274 4.35 -30.81 -47.98
CA ALA A 274 4.87 -29.50 -47.65
C ALA A 274 4.71 -28.47 -48.79
N GLN A 275 3.88 -27.46 -48.55
CA GLN A 275 4.12 -26.14 -49.13
C GLN A 275 5.22 -25.45 -48.31
N PRO A 276 6.13 -24.67 -48.94
CA PRO A 276 7.24 -24.03 -48.26
C PRO A 276 6.78 -22.80 -47.46
N ALA A 277 6.07 -23.03 -46.36
CA ALA A 277 5.92 -22.02 -45.30
C ALA A 277 7.33 -21.71 -44.74
N GLN A 278 7.76 -20.46 -44.86
CA GLN A 278 9.11 -20.08 -44.45
C GLN A 278 9.27 -20.23 -42.93
N PRO A 279 10.44 -20.67 -42.40
CA PRO A 279 10.64 -20.90 -40.96
C PRO A 279 10.26 -19.72 -40.07
N ALA A 280 10.40 -18.50 -40.58
CA ALA A 280 9.98 -17.27 -39.90
C ALA A 280 8.47 -17.23 -39.59
N GLN A 281 7.60 -17.72 -40.48
CA GLN A 281 6.14 -17.72 -40.27
C GLN A 281 5.72 -18.72 -39.20
N GLN A 282 6.35 -19.90 -39.13
CA GLN A 282 6.11 -20.87 -38.06
C GLN A 282 6.58 -20.33 -36.70
N LEU A 283 7.78 -19.72 -36.65
CA LEU A 283 8.30 -19.13 -35.42
C LEU A 283 7.41 -17.96 -34.94
N GLN A 284 6.91 -17.14 -35.87
CA GLN A 284 6.04 -16.02 -35.58
C GLN A 284 4.66 -16.48 -35.09
N GLN A 285 4.05 -17.51 -35.70
CA GLN A 285 2.82 -18.13 -35.18
C GLN A 285 3.02 -18.73 -33.78
N GLN A 286 4.14 -19.42 -33.55
CA GLN A 286 4.44 -20.01 -32.24
C GLN A 286 4.61 -18.94 -31.14
N GLN A 287 5.29 -17.83 -31.46
CA GLN A 287 5.38 -16.67 -30.57
C GLN A 287 4.00 -16.04 -30.31
N GLN A 288 3.18 -15.86 -31.35
CA GLN A 288 1.84 -15.27 -31.22
C GLN A 288 0.91 -16.14 -30.37
N GLN A 289 0.97 -17.46 -30.53
CA GLN A 289 0.17 -18.42 -29.76
C GLN A 289 0.65 -18.51 -28.30
N GLN A 290 1.96 -18.44 -28.06
CA GLN A 290 2.52 -18.34 -26.71
C GLN A 290 2.12 -17.02 -26.01
N GLN A 291 2.09 -15.91 -26.75
CA GLN A 291 1.68 -14.59 -26.27
C GLN A 291 0.17 -14.54 -25.95
N GLN A 292 -0.68 -15.15 -26.80
CA GLN A 292 -2.11 -15.31 -26.52
C GLN A 292 -2.40 -16.19 -25.29
N MET A 293 -1.63 -17.27 -25.07
CA MET A 293 -1.75 -18.07 -23.86
C MET A 293 -1.38 -17.29 -22.60
N LEU A 294 -0.26 -16.56 -22.63
CA LEU A 294 0.15 -15.70 -21.52
C LEU A 294 -0.95 -14.69 -21.18
N GLN A 295 -1.56 -14.07 -22.19
CA GLN A 295 -2.64 -13.11 -22.00
C GLN A 295 -3.90 -13.77 -21.40
N GLY A 296 -4.34 -14.92 -21.92
CA GLY A 296 -5.51 -15.64 -21.39
C GLY A 296 -5.34 -16.16 -19.96
N VAL A 297 -4.11 -16.37 -19.47
CA VAL A 297 -3.84 -16.71 -18.06
C VAL A 297 -3.91 -15.48 -17.15
N MET A 298 -3.67 -14.27 -17.66
CA MET A 298 -3.71 -13.03 -16.86
C MET A 298 -5.12 -12.45 -16.71
N ASP A 299 -6.08 -12.84 -17.56
CA ASP A 299 -7.45 -12.30 -17.56
C ASP A 299 -8.47 -13.17 -16.78
N GLU A 300 -8.12 -14.38 -16.30
CA GLU A 300 -9.03 -15.18 -15.46
C GLU A 300 -9.07 -14.68 -14.01
N GLU A 301 -10.11 -13.91 -13.66
CA GLU A 301 -10.38 -13.45 -12.29
C GLU A 301 -10.16 -14.55 -11.24
N ILE A 302 -9.41 -14.21 -10.19
CA ILE A 302 -9.08 -15.15 -9.11
C ILE A 302 -10.18 -15.11 -8.07
N GLU A 303 -11.16 -15.99 -8.25
CA GLU A 303 -12.25 -16.16 -7.30
C GLU A 303 -11.82 -16.98 -6.08
N LEU A 304 -12.10 -16.45 -4.89
CA LEU A 304 -12.08 -17.19 -3.63
C LEU A 304 -13.35 -18.05 -3.51
N ASP A 305 -13.24 -19.21 -2.89
CA ASP A 305 -14.41 -20.03 -2.56
C ASP A 305 -15.23 -19.36 -1.44
N GLU A 306 -16.54 -19.16 -1.67
CA GLU A 306 -17.40 -18.44 -0.73
C GLU A 306 -17.67 -19.23 0.57
N ALA A 307 -17.67 -20.57 0.54
CA ALA A 307 -17.88 -21.38 1.75
C ALA A 307 -16.64 -21.37 2.64
N GLU A 308 -15.45 -21.47 2.06
CA GLU A 308 -14.19 -21.28 2.79
C GLU A 308 -14.04 -19.84 3.28
N LEU A 309 -14.45 -18.84 2.48
CA LEU A 309 -14.37 -17.42 2.87
C LEU A 309 -15.30 -17.11 4.04
N GLN A 310 -16.54 -17.63 4.00
CA GLN A 310 -17.48 -17.49 5.11
C GLN A 310 -16.97 -18.21 6.38
N LYS A 311 -16.30 -19.36 6.25
CA LYS A 311 -15.64 -20.05 7.36
C LYS A 311 -14.46 -19.24 7.92
N LEU A 312 -13.64 -18.64 7.05
CA LEU A 312 -12.49 -17.82 7.43
C LEU A 312 -12.90 -16.63 8.30
N ILE A 313 -13.97 -15.90 7.92
CA ILE A 313 -14.41 -14.70 8.63
C ILE A 313 -15.45 -14.96 9.74
N SER A 314 -15.74 -16.22 10.05
CA SER A 314 -16.82 -16.67 10.97
C SER A 314 -16.78 -16.12 12.41
N GLY A 315 -15.72 -15.39 12.79
CA GLY A 315 -15.63 -14.70 14.09
C GLY A 315 -16.19 -13.28 14.09
N VAL A 316 -16.48 -12.70 12.92
CA VAL A 316 -17.09 -11.38 12.79
C VAL A 316 -18.60 -11.52 12.96
N SER A 317 -19.12 -11.07 14.10
CA SER A 317 -20.55 -11.16 14.46
C SER A 317 -21.44 -10.11 13.80
N ASP A 318 -20.87 -8.97 13.41
CA ASP A 318 -21.61 -7.91 12.71
C ASP A 318 -21.76 -8.28 11.22
N GLU A 319 -23.00 -8.50 10.78
CA GLU A 319 -23.31 -8.93 9.42
C GLU A 319 -22.91 -7.93 8.34
N LYS A 320 -22.98 -6.62 8.64
CA LYS A 320 -22.56 -5.54 7.73
C LYS A 320 -21.03 -5.58 7.56
N ILE A 321 -20.29 -5.65 8.67
CA ILE A 321 -18.82 -5.76 8.63
C ILE A 321 -18.41 -7.05 7.91
N ALA A 322 -19.04 -8.19 8.23
CA ALA A 322 -18.78 -9.47 7.57
C ALA A 322 -19.04 -9.42 6.06
N PHE A 323 -20.12 -8.74 5.63
CA PHE A 323 -20.41 -8.52 4.21
C PHE A 323 -19.30 -7.74 3.50
N PHE A 324 -18.94 -6.55 4.00
CA PHE A 324 -17.88 -5.75 3.39
C PHE A 324 -16.51 -6.44 3.47
N LEU A 325 -16.28 -7.29 4.48
CA LEU A 325 -15.03 -8.01 4.68
C LEU A 325 -14.82 -9.08 3.60
N ARG A 326 -15.87 -9.80 3.19
CA ARG A 326 -15.75 -10.73 2.04
C ARG A 326 -15.35 -9.99 0.77
N LEU A 327 -15.98 -8.84 0.48
CA LEU A 327 -15.62 -8.01 -0.66
C LEU A 327 -14.17 -7.49 -0.55
N PHE A 328 -13.78 -7.01 0.63
CA PHE A 328 -12.42 -6.53 0.91
C PHE A 328 -11.37 -7.61 0.65
N LEU A 329 -11.56 -8.82 1.20
CA LEU A 329 -10.62 -9.92 1.06
C LEU A 329 -10.50 -10.40 -0.40
N ARG A 330 -11.61 -10.46 -1.16
CA ARG A 330 -11.59 -10.76 -2.60
C ARG A 330 -10.80 -9.70 -3.38
N CYS A 331 -11.07 -8.42 -3.16
CA CYS A 331 -10.33 -7.32 -3.78
C CYS A 331 -8.83 -7.36 -3.41
N LEU A 332 -8.53 -7.52 -2.13
CA LEU A 332 -7.16 -7.53 -1.61
C LEU A 332 -6.35 -8.71 -2.19
N TYR A 333 -6.95 -9.91 -2.26
CA TYR A 333 -6.28 -11.07 -2.85
C TYR A 333 -6.11 -10.93 -4.37
N SER A 334 -7.08 -10.31 -5.07
CA SER A 334 -6.91 -9.95 -6.48
C SER A 334 -5.69 -9.02 -6.68
N GLN A 335 -5.49 -8.01 -5.81
CA GLN A 335 -4.29 -7.15 -5.89
C GLN A 335 -3.01 -7.90 -5.50
N PHE A 336 -3.06 -8.80 -4.52
CA PHE A 336 -1.93 -9.65 -4.13
C PHE A 336 -1.38 -10.43 -5.33
N CYS A 337 -2.26 -11.13 -6.07
CA CYS A 337 -1.85 -11.85 -7.26
C CYS A 337 -1.47 -10.91 -8.42
N ARG A 338 -2.29 -9.88 -8.69
CA ARG A 338 -2.08 -8.93 -9.80
C ARG A 338 -0.74 -8.22 -9.74
N PHE A 339 -0.29 -7.85 -8.54
CA PHE A 339 0.98 -7.18 -8.31
C PHE A 339 2.03 -8.14 -7.73
N HIS A 340 1.91 -9.45 -8.00
CA HIS A 340 2.92 -10.47 -7.70
C HIS A 340 3.54 -10.35 -6.30
N PHE A 341 2.70 -10.11 -5.30
CA PHE A 341 3.09 -10.23 -3.92
C PHE A 341 3.40 -11.70 -3.59
N ALA A 342 4.46 -11.91 -2.82
CA ALA A 342 4.80 -13.23 -2.23
C ALA A 342 4.40 -13.28 -0.74
N PHE A 343 4.25 -12.12 -0.12
CA PHE A 343 3.80 -11.95 1.26
C PHE A 343 3.10 -10.60 1.41
N LEU A 344 1.99 -10.57 2.14
CA LEU A 344 1.30 -9.35 2.55
C LEU A 344 0.73 -9.59 3.96
N GLU A 345 1.00 -8.70 4.90
CA GLU A 345 0.42 -8.66 6.24
C GLU A 345 -0.18 -7.27 6.45
N ILE A 346 -1.39 -7.21 6.97
CA ILE A 346 -2.08 -5.96 7.32
C ILE A 346 -2.55 -6.08 8.77
N ASN A 347 -1.97 -5.27 9.65
CA ASN A 347 -2.15 -5.41 11.09
C ASN A 347 -1.92 -4.10 11.87
N PRO A 348 -2.96 -3.29 12.15
CA PRO A 348 -4.37 -3.55 11.92
C PRO A 348 -4.90 -2.96 10.60
N PHE A 349 -6.10 -3.41 10.22
CA PHE A 349 -7.04 -2.62 9.42
C PHE A 349 -8.36 -2.47 10.19
N ILE A 350 -9.12 -1.41 9.89
CA ILE A 350 -10.35 -1.06 10.63
C ILE A 350 -11.53 -0.90 9.68
N PHE A 351 -12.76 -1.09 10.16
CA PHE A 351 -13.95 -0.74 9.40
C PHE A 351 -14.43 0.69 9.71
N ASP A 352 -14.57 1.52 8.68
CA ASP A 352 -15.20 2.83 8.77
C ASP A 352 -16.70 2.69 8.51
N ASN A 353 -17.50 2.96 9.54
CA ASN A 353 -18.94 2.82 9.50
C ASN A 353 -19.68 3.92 8.72
N GLN A 354 -19.06 5.09 8.52
CA GLN A 354 -19.63 6.20 7.75
C GLN A 354 -19.34 6.03 6.26
N LEU A 355 -18.13 5.57 5.94
CA LEU A 355 -17.64 5.37 4.58
C LEU A 355 -17.91 3.95 4.05
N ASN A 356 -18.41 3.05 4.89
CA ASN A 356 -18.69 1.63 4.60
C ASN A 356 -17.52 0.91 3.93
N LYS A 357 -16.30 1.15 4.41
CA LYS A 357 -15.06 0.63 3.81
C LYS A 357 -14.04 0.24 4.87
N PHE A 358 -13.14 -0.67 4.52
CA PHE A 358 -11.97 -0.95 5.35
C PHE A 358 -10.84 0.05 5.07
N ILE A 359 -10.09 0.38 6.13
CA ILE A 359 -8.96 1.31 6.10
C ILE A 359 -7.72 0.58 6.63
N ILE A 360 -6.67 0.54 5.81
CA ILE A 360 -5.40 -0.15 6.07
C ILE A 360 -4.51 0.76 6.94
N LEU A 361 -4.33 0.44 8.23
CA LEU A 361 -3.55 1.27 9.14
C LEU A 361 -2.07 0.89 9.18
N ASP A 362 -1.74 -0.40 9.08
CA ASP A 362 -0.37 -0.89 8.88
C ASP A 362 -0.33 -1.94 7.75
N ALA A 363 0.78 -2.00 7.00
CA ALA A 363 1.04 -3.02 5.98
C ALA A 363 2.54 -3.39 5.93
N ALA A 364 2.83 -4.69 5.95
CA ALA A 364 4.16 -5.23 5.68
C ALA A 364 4.09 -6.19 4.50
N ALA A 365 4.88 -5.98 3.45
CA ALA A 365 4.74 -6.74 2.22
C ALA A 365 6.06 -7.08 1.53
N LYS A 366 6.02 -8.16 0.72
CA LYS A 366 7.10 -8.57 -0.17
C LYS A 366 6.55 -8.91 -1.54
N ILE A 367 7.26 -8.51 -2.59
CA ILE A 367 6.96 -8.82 -3.99
C ILE A 367 7.99 -9.80 -4.55
N ASP A 368 7.63 -10.64 -5.52
CA ASP A 368 8.63 -11.44 -6.23
C ASP A 368 9.33 -10.59 -7.30
N ARG A 369 10.56 -10.12 -7.02
CA ARG A 369 11.24 -9.21 -7.96
C ARG A 369 11.47 -9.83 -9.35
N ALA A 370 11.42 -11.16 -9.48
CA ALA A 370 11.52 -11.83 -10.78
C ALA A 370 10.37 -11.48 -11.74
N SER A 371 9.20 -11.04 -11.24
CA SER A 371 8.05 -10.65 -12.06
C SER A 371 8.04 -9.17 -12.47
N GLU A 372 9.12 -8.41 -12.28
CA GLU A 372 9.18 -6.98 -12.64
C GLU A 372 8.73 -6.71 -14.08
N PHE A 373 9.16 -7.56 -15.02
CA PHE A 373 8.80 -7.46 -16.43
C PHE A 373 7.30 -7.65 -16.71
N LEU A 374 6.52 -8.20 -15.77
CA LEU A 374 5.06 -8.35 -15.85
C LEU A 374 4.31 -7.14 -15.26
N CYS A 375 4.97 -6.32 -14.43
CA CYS A 375 4.37 -5.19 -13.73
C CYS A 375 5.01 -3.81 -14.04
N PRO A 376 5.54 -3.52 -15.25
CA PRO A 376 6.42 -2.37 -15.47
C PRO A 376 5.77 -1.02 -15.13
N LEU A 377 4.50 -0.81 -15.44
CA LEU A 377 3.76 0.42 -15.12
C LEU A 377 3.30 0.50 -13.66
N ALA A 378 3.10 -0.64 -13.01
CA ALA A 378 2.61 -0.70 -11.63
C ALA A 378 3.75 -0.52 -10.62
N TRP A 379 4.94 -1.01 -10.97
CA TRP A 379 6.16 -0.98 -10.16
C TRP A 379 7.16 0.10 -10.60
N GLU A 380 6.75 1.02 -11.48
CA GLU A 380 7.57 2.17 -11.86
C GLU A 380 7.93 2.99 -10.60
N GLY A 381 9.21 3.33 -10.43
CA GLY A 381 9.69 4.05 -9.25
C GLY A 381 9.61 3.29 -7.91
N LEU A 382 9.24 2.00 -7.91
CA LEU A 382 9.16 1.18 -6.69
C LEU A 382 10.56 0.85 -6.16
N GLU A 383 10.93 1.42 -5.02
CA GLU A 383 12.21 1.08 -4.37
C GLU A 383 12.04 -0.16 -3.47
N THR A 384 13.07 -1.00 -3.45
CA THR A 384 13.13 -2.22 -2.64
C THR A 384 14.14 -2.01 -1.51
N PRO A 385 13.74 -1.40 -0.38
CA PRO A 385 14.66 -1.03 0.69
C PRO A 385 15.39 -2.25 1.28
N ASN A 386 16.61 -2.01 1.72
CA ASN A 386 17.36 -3.01 2.48
C ASN A 386 16.73 -3.20 3.87
N PRO A 387 16.98 -4.35 4.55
CA PRO A 387 16.65 -4.51 5.96
C PRO A 387 17.23 -3.35 6.80
N PHE A 388 16.51 -2.96 7.86
CA PHE A 388 16.96 -1.91 8.77
C PHE A 388 18.40 -2.17 9.25
N GLY A 389 19.23 -1.12 9.26
CA GLY A 389 20.66 -1.19 9.62
C GLY A 389 21.60 -1.75 8.55
N ARG A 390 21.12 -2.17 7.37
CA ARG A 390 21.99 -2.54 6.23
C ARG A 390 22.05 -1.45 5.17
N GLU A 391 23.17 -0.76 5.11
CA GLU A 391 23.59 -0.02 3.92
C GLU A 391 24.37 -0.97 2.99
N LEU A 392 24.25 -0.78 1.67
CA LEU A 392 25.01 -1.57 0.69
C LEU A 392 26.35 -0.89 0.41
N THR A 393 27.40 -1.68 0.21
CA THR A 393 28.68 -1.14 -0.27
C THR A 393 28.56 -0.64 -1.72
N LYS A 394 29.55 0.12 -2.19
CA LYS A 394 29.58 0.61 -3.59
C LYS A 394 29.63 -0.55 -4.60
N GLU A 395 30.28 -1.64 -4.20
CA GLU A 395 30.42 -2.86 -4.99
C GLU A 395 29.10 -3.64 -5.01
N GLU A 396 28.41 -3.78 -3.87
CA GLU A 396 27.05 -4.35 -3.83
C GLU A 396 26.04 -3.53 -4.66
N LEU A 397 26.14 -2.19 -4.62
CA LEU A 397 25.32 -1.29 -5.43
C LEU A 397 25.64 -1.37 -6.94
N TYR A 398 26.85 -1.80 -7.32
CA TYR A 398 27.25 -1.97 -8.72
C TYR A 398 26.80 -3.33 -9.30
N ILE A 399 26.65 -4.35 -8.46
CA ILE A 399 26.22 -5.70 -8.87
C ILE A 399 24.69 -5.85 -8.89
N ARG A 400 23.97 -4.99 -8.17
CA ARG A 400 22.51 -4.98 -8.04
C ARG A 400 21.79 -4.39 -9.25
#